data_AF-A0A9E6AV54-F1
#
_entry.id   AF-A0A9E6AV54-F1
#
_cell.length_a   1.000
_cell.length_b   1.000
_cell.length_c   1.000
_cell.angle_alpha   90.00
_cell.angle_beta   90.00
_cell.angle_gamma   90.00
#
_symmetry.space_group_name_H-M   'P 1'
#
loop_
_entity.id
_entity.type
_entity.pdbx_description
1 polymer ?
#
loop_
_entity_poly.entity_id
_entity_poly.type
_entity_poly.pdbx_seq_one_letter_code
_entity_poly.pdbx_strand_id
1 'polypeptide(L)' 'MPQSHMATKGGKMGVLLVNLGTPDSTSVKDVKKYLREFLSDPKV' A
#
# COMPACT_ATOMS: atom_id res chain seq x y z
N MET A 1 21.50 -10.10 -43.18
CA MET A 1 22.11 -10.25 -41.84
C MET A 1 21.08 -9.83 -40.81
N PRO A 2 20.70 -10.64 -39.81
CA PRO A 2 19.71 -10.21 -38.82
C PRO A 2 20.40 -9.29 -37.81
N GLN A 3 19.80 -8.13 -37.54
CA GLN A 3 20.26 -7.24 -36.48
C GLN A 3 19.96 -7.88 -35.12
N SER A 4 21.02 -8.03 -34.32
CA SER A 4 20.94 -8.40 -32.91
C SER A 4 20.25 -7.27 -32.15
N HIS A 5 19.07 -7.55 -31.60
CA HIS A 5 18.37 -6.63 -30.71
C HIS A 5 19.06 -6.69 -29.33
N MET A 6 19.64 -5.58 -28.90
CA MET A 6 20.21 -5.48 -27.56
C MET A 6 19.06 -5.53 -26.55
N ALA A 7 19.00 -6.58 -25.72
CA ALA A 7 18.05 -6.65 -24.62
C ALA A 7 18.36 -5.52 -23.64
N THR A 8 17.53 -4.48 -23.62
CA THR A 8 17.63 -3.40 -22.64
C THR A 8 17.41 -3.98 -21.25
N LYS A 9 18.40 -3.83 -20.35
CA LYS A 9 18.27 -4.21 -18.94
C LYS A 9 17.12 -3.38 -18.34
N GLY A 10 15.97 -4.01 -18.11
CA GLY A 10 14.82 -3.35 -17.50
C GLY A 10 15.21 -2.70 -16.16
N GLY A 11 14.75 -1.47 -15.94
CA GLY A 11 14.98 -0.76 -14.67
C GLY A 11 14.38 -1.52 -13.48
N LYS A 12 14.84 -1.20 -12.26
CA LYS A 12 14.26 -1.79 -11.04
C LYS A 12 12.84 -1.28 -10.86
N MET A 13 11.86 -2.19 -10.76
CA MET A 13 10.47 -1.86 -10.49
C MET A 13 10.23 -1.83 -8.99
N GLY A 14 9.77 -0.69 -8.46
CA GLY A 14 9.29 -0.57 -7.09
C GLY A 14 7.78 -0.77 -7.04
N VAL A 15 7.30 -1.56 -6.09
CA VAL A 15 5.86 -1.77 -5.85
C VAL A 15 5.53 -1.28 -4.44
N LEU A 16 4.51 -0.44 -4.32
CA LEU A 16 3.96 -0.01 -3.03
C LEU A 16 2.72 -0.84 -2.72
N LEU A 17 2.84 -1.72 -1.72
CA LEU A 17 1.70 -2.47 -1.20
C LEU A 17 1.08 -1.65 -0.06
N VAL A 18 -0.20 -1.31 -0.19
CA VAL A 18 -0.96 -0.56 0.81
C VAL A 18 -2.06 -1.42 1.42
N ASN A 19 -2.31 -1.21 2.71
CA ASN A 19 -3.40 -1.77 3.50
C ASN A 19 -3.88 -0.66 4.44
N LEU A 20 -5.14 -0.71 4.86
CA LEU A 20 -5.71 0.17 5.89
C LEU A 20 -5.13 -0.10 7.29
N GLY A 21 -4.63 -1.32 7.51
CA GLY A 21 -4.18 -1.78 8.82
C GLY A 21 -5.32 -2.37 9.65
N THR A 22 -5.06 -2.57 10.95
CA THR A 22 -6.01 -3.08 11.94
C THR A 22 -5.74 -2.42 13.28
N PRO A 23 -6.71 -2.33 14.20
CA PRO A 23 -6.42 -1.85 15.55
C PRO A 23 -5.41 -2.75 16.28
N ASP A 24 -4.60 -2.16 17.15
CA ASP A 24 -3.53 -2.85 17.91
C ASP A 24 -4.07 -3.94 18.85
N SER A 25 -5.33 -3.81 19.30
CA SER A 25 -6.02 -4.82 20.09
C SER A 25 -7.56 -4.71 19.96
N THR A 26 -8.28 -5.64 20.60
CA THR A 26 -9.75 -5.61 20.72
C THR A 26 -10.24 -4.66 21.82
N SER A 27 -9.34 -3.97 22.53
CA SER A 27 -9.70 -2.98 23.53
C SER A 27 -10.43 -1.78 22.89
N VAL A 28 -11.44 -1.27 23.58
CA VAL A 28 -12.27 -0.16 23.12
C VAL A 28 -11.44 1.08 22.75
N LYS A 29 -10.35 1.33 23.49
CA LYS A 29 -9.45 2.48 23.24
C LYS A 29 -8.79 2.40 21.86
N ASP A 30 -8.32 1.22 21.47
CA ASP A 30 -7.55 1.01 20.24
C ASP A 30 -8.48 0.99 19.03
N VAL A 31 -9.66 0.37 19.17
CA VAL A 31 -10.73 0.40 18.14
C VAL A 31 -11.21 1.83 17.90
N LYS A 32 -11.41 2.62 18.97
CA LYS A 32 -11.84 4.02 18.84
C LYS A 32 -10.81 4.88 18.11
N LYS A 33 -9.52 4.64 18.33
CA LYS A 33 -8.43 5.32 17.62
C LYS A 33 -8.48 4.99 16.13
N TYR A 34 -8.52 3.69 15.79
CA TYR A 34 -8.61 3.21 14.41
C TYR A 34 -9.83 3.78 13.67
N LEU A 35 -11.01 3.76 14.29
CA LEU A 35 -12.23 4.28 13.67
C LEU A 35 -12.20 5.80 13.48
N ARG A 36 -11.55 6.57 14.35
CA ARG A 36 -11.39 8.02 14.12
C ARG A 36 -10.50 8.33 12.95
N GLU A 37 -9.43 7.57 12.77
CA GLU A 37 -8.51 7.73 11.63
C GLU A 37 -9.22 7.41 10.31
N PHE A 38 -10.18 6.47 10.34
CA PHE A 38 -10.96 6.04 9.17
C PHE A 38 -12.18 6.93 8.87
N LEU A 39 -13.08 7.12 9.85
CA LEU A 39 -14.36 7.81 9.67
C LEU A 39 -14.24 9.34 9.54
N SER A 40 -13.05 9.89 9.72
CA SER A 40 -12.80 11.31 9.46
C SER A 40 -12.51 11.61 7.99
N ASP A 41 -12.30 10.59 7.16
CA ASP A 41 -12.11 10.76 5.72
C ASP A 41 -13.47 10.79 5.01
N PRO A 42 -13.84 11.88 4.31
CA PRO A 42 -15.11 11.96 3.57
C PRO A 42 -15.17 11.05 2.32
N LYS A 43 -14.06 10.41 1.94
CA LYS A 43 -14.00 9.45 0.83
C LYS A 43 -14.27 8.01 1.25
N VAL A 44 -14.57 7.81 2.53
CA VAL A 44 -14.85 6.53 3.17
C VAL A 44 -16.33 6.43 3.51
#